data_AF-A0A3R7G468-F1
#
_entry.id   AF-A0A3R7G468-F1
#
_cell.length_a   1.000
_cell.length_b   1.000
_cell.length_c   1.000
_cell.angle_alpha   90.00
_cell.angle_beta   90.00
_cell.angle_gamma   90.00
#
_symmetry.space_group_name_H-M   'P 1'
#
loop_
_entity.id
_entity.type
_entity.pdbx_description
1 polymer ?
#
loop_
_entity_poly.entity_id
_entity_poly.type
_entity_poly.pdbx_seq_one_letter_code
_entity_poly.pdbx_strand_id
1 'polypeptide(L)'
;MGRLKAMQVPSMGGWSRMVLSQKVTHLAFHRPHSASLAVERRHLLLEYAAPTLFGLLSVDQVLFLLGCLCCERKVLVVSDHVNIVSSCVLALITLLHPLQWAGPVITVLPPRLNELLEAPVPLIAGRVSISSASIKNFSTLERPMRDVIEMNMDQHALHMHDEDLVTYHELKLPECDELVHELEPFSAQLFGKHRDPDFPTVKQDEACKIIMFALQAEDDQNERDELDAERDDSDSENGEHDDEDNSDDIDEEAYADDASQNLKTVKQQSKPKTSKMQHVAPPSPPVNLRDVISWHAYVSGIKTGAMTGMAAGAGVLVANKYWPAFRTRLNVSGKTALALMPAMAVFSVVSEQRILYGARNPDRYLASMGPNFMDLNTNKQSSLQMYQRVANYWYDHPYRVLAMVGVPLVGGIFAYQSMNTAIQRSQQIMHARLYGQTAVVGILLSSMAFNDYMKNHGRFVEEEDNDS
;
A
#
# COMPACT_ATOMS: atom_id res chain seq x y z
N MET A 1 36.73 -15.38 0.96
CA MET A 1 35.51 -14.59 1.26
C MET A 1 35.55 -13.83 2.59
N GLY A 2 35.97 -14.38 3.73
CA GLY A 2 35.88 -13.68 5.03
C GLY A 2 36.46 -12.24 5.06
N ARG A 3 37.61 -12.01 4.42
CA ARG A 3 38.22 -10.66 4.28
C ARG A 3 37.38 -9.66 3.48
N LEU A 4 36.51 -10.13 2.58
CA LEU A 4 35.60 -9.29 1.79
C LEU A 4 34.45 -8.77 2.66
N LYS A 5 33.88 -9.66 3.49
CA LYS A 5 32.79 -9.32 4.43
C LYS A 5 33.26 -8.40 5.58
N ALA A 6 34.55 -8.43 5.90
CA ALA A 6 35.17 -7.56 6.90
C ALA A 6 35.75 -6.26 6.33
N MET A 7 35.66 -6.03 5.01
CA MET A 7 36.09 -4.78 4.38
C MET A 7 35.01 -3.73 4.61
N GLN A 8 35.35 -2.64 5.29
CA GLN A 8 34.47 -1.48 5.41
C GLN A 8 34.41 -0.73 4.07
N VAL A 9 33.23 -0.22 3.72
CA VAL A 9 33.10 0.72 2.60
C VAL A 9 33.85 2.01 2.98
N PRO A 10 34.74 2.54 2.14
CA PRO A 10 35.49 3.76 2.45
C PRO A 10 34.56 4.96 2.54
N SER A 11 34.99 6.04 3.19
CA SER A 11 34.34 7.36 3.11
C SER A 11 34.27 7.86 1.66
N MET A 12 33.38 8.82 1.37
CA MET A 12 33.38 9.53 0.08
C MET A 12 34.79 10.07 -0.22
N GLY A 13 35.24 9.98 -1.48
CA GLY A 13 36.62 10.31 -1.89
C GLY A 13 37.70 9.32 -1.40
N GLY A 14 37.32 8.31 -0.62
CA GLY A 14 38.24 7.36 0.00
C GLY A 14 38.65 6.22 -0.95
N TRP A 15 39.88 5.74 -0.78
CA TRP A 15 40.41 4.61 -1.52
C TRP A 15 40.31 3.31 -0.70
N SER A 16 39.90 2.22 -1.34
CA SER A 16 39.99 0.87 -0.79
C SER A 16 40.79 -0.05 -1.72
N ARG A 17 41.87 -0.62 -1.19
CA ARG A 17 42.71 -1.57 -1.94
C ARG A 17 42.35 -3.01 -1.58
N MET A 18 41.89 -3.76 -2.57
CA MET A 18 41.61 -5.19 -2.44
C MET A 18 42.71 -6.03 -3.09
N VAL A 19 43.19 -7.02 -2.33
CA VAL A 19 44.17 -8.01 -2.80
C VAL A 19 43.48 -9.36 -2.87
N LEU A 20 42.99 -9.72 -4.07
CA LEU A 20 42.28 -10.98 -4.31
C LEU A 20 43.21 -12.20 -4.23
N SER A 21 44.46 -12.05 -4.69
CA SER A 21 45.50 -13.09 -4.68
C SER A 21 46.87 -12.44 -4.75
N GLN A 22 47.91 -13.09 -4.20
CA GLN A 22 49.31 -12.63 -4.29
C GLN A 22 49.86 -12.65 -5.73
N LYS A 23 49.17 -13.29 -6.67
CA LYS A 23 49.57 -13.38 -8.09
C LYS A 23 48.70 -12.52 -9.04
N VAL A 24 47.76 -11.76 -8.50
CA VAL A 24 46.81 -10.94 -9.29
C VAL A 24 47.02 -9.47 -8.95
N THR A 25 46.86 -8.61 -9.94
CA THR A 25 46.98 -7.15 -9.82
C THR A 25 46.16 -6.63 -8.63
N HIS A 26 46.74 -5.70 -7.86
CA HIS A 26 46.03 -5.04 -6.77
C HIS A 26 44.87 -4.21 -7.35
N LEU A 27 43.63 -4.55 -7.01
CA LEU A 27 42.49 -3.71 -7.36
C LEU A 27 42.41 -2.56 -6.35
N ALA A 28 42.33 -1.34 -6.86
CA ALA A 28 42.05 -0.15 -6.06
C ALA A 28 40.68 0.39 -6.49
N PHE A 29 39.74 0.40 -5.56
CA PHE A 29 38.47 1.11 -5.69
C PHE A 29 38.66 2.53 -5.16
N HIS A 30 38.29 3.52 -5.98
CA HIS A 30 38.09 4.90 -5.54
C HIS A 30 36.59 5.13 -5.38
N ARG A 31 36.17 5.60 -4.21
CA ARG A 31 34.80 6.09 -4.04
C ARG A 31 34.74 7.52 -4.59
N PRO A 32 33.89 7.84 -5.57
CA PRO A 32 33.78 9.21 -6.08
C PRO A 32 33.41 10.20 -4.97
N HIS A 33 33.68 11.48 -5.21
CA HIS A 33 33.14 12.55 -4.40
C HIS A 33 31.75 12.88 -4.95
N SER A 34 30.72 12.74 -4.12
CA SER A 34 29.32 13.01 -4.47
C SER A 34 28.63 13.67 -3.28
N ALA A 35 27.75 14.64 -3.52
CA ALA A 35 27.01 15.33 -2.46
C ALA A 35 26.11 14.38 -1.66
N SER A 36 25.46 13.44 -2.35
CA SER A 36 24.51 12.48 -1.79
C SER A 36 24.85 11.03 -2.17
N LEU A 37 24.44 10.08 -1.32
CA LEU A 37 24.52 8.64 -1.59
C LEU A 37 23.55 8.22 -2.72
N ALA A 38 22.49 9.00 -2.99
CA ALA A 38 21.62 8.78 -4.13
C ALA A 38 22.34 9.10 -5.45
N VAL A 39 23.00 10.26 -5.53
CA VAL A 39 23.83 10.69 -6.66
C VAL A 39 24.98 9.71 -6.89
N GLU A 40 25.71 9.32 -5.83
CA GLU A 40 26.76 8.29 -5.92
C GLU A 40 26.25 6.99 -6.54
N ARG A 41 25.09 6.50 -6.07
CA ARG A 41 24.48 5.27 -6.57
C ARG A 41 24.08 5.40 -8.05
N ARG A 42 23.51 6.53 -8.46
CA ARG A 42 23.14 6.80 -9.86
C ARG A 42 24.38 6.85 -10.76
N HIS A 43 25.42 7.57 -10.34
CA HIS A 43 26.70 7.66 -11.06
C HIS A 43 27.32 6.26 -11.27
N LEU A 44 27.47 5.46 -10.20
CA LEU A 44 28.06 4.12 -10.29
C LEU A 44 27.21 3.12 -11.11
N LEU A 45 25.88 3.27 -11.09
CA LEU A 45 25.00 2.44 -11.92
C LEU A 45 25.09 2.83 -13.40
N LEU A 46 25.10 4.13 -13.72
CA LEU A 46 25.23 4.61 -15.09
C LEU A 46 26.62 4.28 -15.66
N GLU A 47 27.71 4.39 -14.90
CA GLU A 47 29.06 4.02 -15.36
C GLU A 47 29.12 2.55 -15.81
N TYR A 48 28.44 1.67 -15.07
CA TYR A 48 28.34 0.25 -15.40
C TYR A 48 27.35 -0.04 -16.55
N ALA A 49 26.21 0.65 -16.59
CA ALA A 49 25.04 0.21 -17.37
C ALA A 49 24.80 1.00 -18.67
N ALA A 50 25.12 2.29 -18.68
CA ALA A 50 24.87 3.18 -19.82
C ALA A 50 25.68 2.80 -21.09
N PRO A 51 26.96 2.40 -21.01
CA PRO A 51 27.72 1.98 -22.20
C PRO A 51 27.08 0.82 -22.96
N THR A 52 26.44 -0.12 -22.25
CA THR A 52 25.72 -1.25 -22.85
C THR A 52 24.41 -0.81 -23.49
N LEU A 53 23.68 0.13 -22.89
CA LEU A 53 22.42 0.65 -23.47
C LEU A 53 22.69 1.45 -24.75
N PHE A 54 23.60 2.42 -24.68
CA PHE A 54 23.92 3.29 -25.82
C PHE A 54 24.65 2.53 -26.93
N GLY A 55 25.56 1.62 -26.60
CA GLY A 55 26.25 0.76 -27.57
C GLY A 55 25.37 -0.31 -28.25
N LEU A 56 24.06 -0.37 -27.96
CA LEU A 56 23.11 -1.30 -28.57
C LEU A 56 21.89 -0.62 -29.21
N LEU A 57 21.43 0.53 -28.72
CA LEU A 57 20.22 1.19 -29.24
C LEU A 57 20.56 2.49 -30.00
N SER A 58 19.67 2.95 -30.87
CA SER A 58 19.74 4.34 -31.36
C SER A 58 19.24 5.33 -30.31
N VAL A 59 19.58 6.61 -30.46
CA VAL A 59 19.08 7.68 -29.59
C VAL A 59 17.54 7.68 -29.58
N ASP A 60 16.90 7.57 -30.74
CA ASP A 60 15.44 7.51 -30.89
C ASP A 60 14.83 6.34 -30.10
N GLN A 61 15.48 5.18 -30.11
CA GLN A 61 15.00 3.99 -29.40
C GLN A 61 15.13 4.17 -27.88
N VAL A 62 16.20 4.79 -27.40
CA VAL A 62 16.34 5.12 -25.96
C VAL A 62 15.29 6.14 -25.53
N LEU A 63 15.11 7.22 -26.29
CA LEU A 63 14.14 8.27 -25.98
C LEU A 63 12.69 7.76 -26.05
N PHE A 64 12.37 6.88 -27.00
CA PHE A 64 11.08 6.19 -27.05
C PHE A 64 10.85 5.33 -25.80
N LEU A 65 11.83 4.54 -25.37
CA LEU A 65 11.71 3.71 -24.17
C LEU A 65 11.59 4.54 -22.89
N LEU A 66 12.28 5.68 -22.81
CA LEU A 66 12.11 6.64 -21.71
C LEU A 66 10.70 7.25 -21.73
N GLY A 67 10.18 7.65 -22.89
CA GLY A 67 8.79 8.09 -23.03
C GLY A 67 7.76 7.04 -22.59
N CYS A 68 7.98 5.78 -22.95
CA CYS A 68 7.15 4.65 -22.48
C CYS A 68 7.14 4.51 -20.96
N LEU A 69 8.29 4.72 -20.31
CA LEU A 69 8.43 4.68 -18.85
C LEU A 69 7.81 5.92 -18.19
N CYS A 70 7.99 7.11 -18.75
CA CYS A 70 7.29 8.32 -18.28
C CYS A 70 5.76 8.19 -18.37
N CYS A 71 5.25 7.46 -19.37
CA CYS A 71 3.84 7.12 -19.51
C CYS A 71 3.39 5.86 -18.72
N GLU A 72 4.20 5.36 -17.78
CA GLU A 72 3.91 4.17 -16.96
C GLU A 72 3.49 2.91 -17.77
N ARG A 73 4.05 2.72 -18.98
CA ARG A 73 3.82 1.51 -19.79
C ARG A 73 4.71 0.36 -19.33
N LYS A 74 4.33 -0.88 -19.66
CA LYS A 74 5.16 -2.05 -19.34
C LYS A 74 6.23 -2.22 -20.41
N VAL A 75 7.50 -2.21 -19.99
CA VAL A 75 8.65 -2.35 -20.88
C VAL A 75 9.37 -3.66 -20.57
N LEU A 76 9.43 -4.54 -21.57
CA LEU A 76 10.09 -5.84 -21.52
C LEU A 76 11.37 -5.80 -22.35
N VAL A 77 12.52 -5.70 -21.70
CA VAL A 77 13.85 -5.71 -22.33
C VAL A 77 14.28 -7.16 -22.59
N VAL A 78 14.58 -7.52 -23.83
CA VAL A 78 14.90 -8.89 -24.25
C VAL A 78 16.26 -8.99 -24.90
N SER A 79 17.07 -9.96 -24.47
CA SER A 79 18.33 -10.35 -25.12
C SER A 79 18.65 -11.82 -24.85
N ASP A 80 19.45 -12.44 -25.71
CA ASP A 80 20.08 -13.74 -25.46
C ASP A 80 21.16 -13.66 -24.33
N HIS A 81 21.62 -12.46 -23.94
CA HIS A 81 22.65 -12.25 -22.91
C HIS A 81 22.13 -11.61 -21.61
N VAL A 82 22.25 -12.33 -20.48
CA VAL A 82 21.84 -11.86 -19.13
C VAL A 82 22.43 -10.49 -18.77
N ASN A 83 23.71 -10.26 -19.09
CA ASN A 83 24.41 -9.03 -18.77
C ASN A 83 23.73 -7.83 -19.45
N ILE A 84 23.50 -7.93 -20.77
CA ILE A 84 22.80 -6.91 -21.58
C ILE A 84 21.44 -6.59 -20.97
N VAL A 85 20.61 -7.62 -20.75
CA VAL A 85 19.28 -7.46 -20.13
C VAL A 85 19.37 -6.69 -18.81
N SER A 86 20.26 -7.10 -17.92
CA SER A 86 20.38 -6.50 -16.58
C SER A 86 20.91 -5.07 -16.60
N SER A 87 21.90 -4.78 -17.46
CA SER A 87 22.45 -3.43 -17.63
C SER A 87 21.41 -2.49 -18.24
N CYS A 88 20.75 -2.88 -19.35
CA CYS A 88 19.79 -2.01 -20.02
C CYS A 88 18.56 -1.68 -19.15
N VAL A 89 18.05 -2.64 -18.35
CA VAL A 89 16.97 -2.37 -17.38
C VAL A 89 17.41 -1.38 -16.30
N LEU A 90 18.64 -1.51 -15.78
CA LEU A 90 19.17 -0.58 -14.79
C LEU A 90 19.40 0.82 -15.39
N ALA A 91 20.03 0.90 -16.57
CA ALA A 91 20.32 2.14 -17.27
C ALA A 91 19.04 2.95 -17.53
N LEU A 92 18.01 2.34 -18.11
CA LEU A 92 16.73 2.99 -18.40
C LEU A 92 16.10 3.60 -17.14
N ILE A 93 16.11 2.88 -16.00
CA ILE A 93 15.55 3.40 -14.75
C ILE A 93 16.41 4.49 -14.13
N THR A 94 17.74 4.44 -14.26
CA THR A 94 18.63 5.52 -13.78
C THR A 94 18.63 6.77 -14.66
N LEU A 95 18.19 6.65 -15.92
CA LEU A 95 18.02 7.77 -16.85
C LEU A 95 16.68 8.51 -16.68
N LEU A 96 15.74 7.99 -15.88
CA LEU A 96 14.48 8.69 -15.57
C LEU A 96 14.65 9.89 -14.62
N HIS A 97 15.82 10.06 -14.00
CA HIS A 97 16.08 11.15 -13.04
C HIS A 97 15.70 12.53 -13.62
N PRO A 98 15.03 13.40 -12.85
CA PRO A 98 14.70 13.29 -11.42
C PRO A 98 13.51 12.37 -11.08
N LEU A 99 12.76 11.86 -12.07
CA LEU A 99 11.60 11.00 -11.84
C LEU A 99 12.02 9.65 -11.24
N GLN A 100 11.23 9.18 -10.27
CA GLN A 100 11.42 7.87 -9.64
C GLN A 100 10.35 6.89 -10.12
N TRP A 101 10.78 5.77 -10.67
CA TRP A 101 9.87 4.70 -11.10
C TRP A 101 9.18 4.03 -9.91
N ALA A 102 7.86 4.16 -9.83
CA ALA A 102 7.04 3.61 -8.75
C ALA A 102 6.67 2.12 -8.92
N GLY A 103 6.76 1.59 -10.15
CA GLY A 103 6.45 0.19 -10.46
C GLY A 103 7.55 -0.79 -10.02
N PRO A 104 7.34 -2.11 -10.19
CA PRO A 104 8.40 -3.08 -9.95
C PRO A 104 9.51 -2.94 -11.01
N VAL A 105 10.75 -3.21 -10.60
CA VAL A 105 11.93 -3.28 -11.47
C VAL A 105 12.50 -4.70 -11.36
N ILE A 106 12.44 -5.47 -12.44
CA ILE A 106 12.87 -6.87 -12.45
C ILE A 106 13.96 -7.05 -13.50
N THR A 107 15.23 -6.92 -13.10
CA THR A 107 16.38 -6.99 -14.04
C THR A 107 16.48 -8.32 -14.81
N VAL A 108 16.00 -9.44 -14.23
CA VAL A 108 15.83 -10.72 -14.93
C VAL A 108 14.57 -11.41 -14.40
N LEU A 109 13.54 -11.50 -15.23
CA LEU A 109 12.25 -12.13 -14.96
C LEU A 109 12.37 -13.66 -15.13
N PRO A 110 12.18 -14.46 -14.07
CA PRO A 110 12.15 -15.92 -14.19
C PRO A 110 10.90 -16.37 -14.97
N PRO A 111 10.98 -17.38 -15.85
CA PRO A 111 9.83 -17.83 -16.67
C PRO A 111 8.56 -18.24 -15.89
N ARG A 112 8.70 -18.51 -14.58
CA ARG A 112 7.57 -18.84 -13.68
C ARG A 112 6.76 -17.62 -13.24
N LEU A 113 7.22 -16.42 -13.54
CA LEU A 113 6.60 -15.16 -13.13
C LEU A 113 6.04 -14.35 -14.31
N ASN A 114 5.85 -14.99 -15.48
CA ASN A 114 5.24 -14.36 -16.65
C ASN A 114 3.83 -13.80 -16.37
N GLU A 115 3.11 -14.38 -15.39
CA GLU A 115 1.81 -13.87 -14.89
C GLU A 115 1.87 -12.39 -14.44
N LEU A 116 3.05 -11.86 -14.09
CA LEU A 116 3.23 -10.44 -13.76
C LEU A 116 2.99 -9.52 -14.97
N LEU A 117 3.18 -9.99 -16.20
CA LEU A 117 2.92 -9.21 -17.42
C LEU A 117 1.41 -9.05 -17.67
N GLU A 118 0.59 -9.98 -17.18
CA GLU A 118 -0.88 -9.91 -17.25
C GLU A 118 -1.48 -8.95 -16.20
N ALA A 119 -0.72 -8.56 -15.17
CA ALA A 119 -1.18 -7.61 -14.15
C ALA A 119 -1.40 -6.22 -14.76
N PRO A 120 -2.42 -5.44 -14.35
CA PRO A 120 -2.74 -4.12 -14.91
C PRO A 120 -1.83 -3.00 -14.37
N VAL A 121 -0.60 -3.31 -13.96
CA VAL A 121 0.32 -2.39 -13.26
C VAL A 121 1.53 -2.11 -14.15
N PRO A 122 2.08 -0.87 -14.18
CA PRO A 122 3.38 -0.59 -14.77
C PRO A 122 4.46 -1.57 -14.31
N LEU A 123 5.31 -2.01 -15.23
CA LEU A 123 6.41 -2.93 -14.93
C LEU A 123 7.56 -2.73 -15.92
N ILE A 124 8.78 -2.53 -15.42
CA ILE A 124 9.97 -2.79 -16.23
C ILE A 124 10.53 -4.16 -15.87
N ALA A 125 10.72 -4.99 -16.89
CA ALA A 125 11.25 -6.34 -16.72
C ALA A 125 12.28 -6.65 -17.81
N GLY A 126 13.33 -7.36 -17.42
CA GLY A 126 14.28 -7.96 -18.33
C GLY A 126 13.96 -9.43 -18.55
N ARG A 127 14.07 -9.96 -19.77
CA ARG A 127 13.84 -11.38 -20.06
C ARG A 127 14.94 -11.94 -20.96
N VAL A 128 15.50 -13.05 -20.52
CA VAL A 128 16.55 -13.77 -21.25
C VAL A 128 15.89 -14.72 -22.25
N SER A 129 16.21 -14.54 -23.52
CA SER A 129 15.94 -15.54 -24.55
C SER A 129 17.14 -16.49 -24.68
N ILE A 130 16.96 -17.61 -25.37
CA ILE A 130 18.05 -18.54 -25.73
C ILE A 130 17.90 -18.90 -27.23
N SER A 131 17.30 -18.01 -28.01
CA SER A 131 16.92 -18.25 -29.42
C SER A 131 16.54 -16.96 -30.17
N SER A 132 16.82 -15.77 -29.63
CA SER A 132 16.49 -14.48 -30.25
C SER A 132 17.17 -14.35 -31.61
N ALA A 133 18.47 -14.63 -31.69
CA ALA A 133 19.25 -14.46 -32.90
C ALA A 133 18.81 -15.29 -34.13
N SER A 134 18.06 -16.39 -33.95
CA SER A 134 17.74 -17.33 -35.04
C SER A 134 16.38 -17.12 -35.71
N ILE A 135 15.50 -16.28 -35.16
CA ILE A 135 14.10 -16.16 -35.60
C ILE A 135 13.79 -14.71 -35.94
N LYS A 136 13.35 -14.43 -37.18
CA LYS A 136 12.85 -13.09 -37.55
C LYS A 136 11.50 -12.83 -36.88
N ASN A 137 11.29 -11.61 -36.39
CA ASN A 137 10.11 -11.20 -35.63
C ASN A 137 9.94 -12.04 -34.34
N PHE A 138 11.04 -12.29 -33.64
CA PHE A 138 11.02 -13.09 -32.42
C PHE A 138 10.40 -12.31 -31.26
N SER A 139 9.17 -12.65 -30.89
CA SER A 139 8.60 -12.32 -29.58
C SER A 139 8.85 -13.47 -28.61
N THR A 140 9.21 -13.13 -27.37
CA THR A 140 9.28 -14.11 -26.28
C THR A 140 7.89 -14.45 -25.72
N LEU A 141 6.88 -13.66 -26.05
CA LEU A 141 5.48 -13.88 -25.70
C LEU A 141 4.85 -14.79 -26.76
N GLU A 142 3.98 -15.73 -26.36
CA GLU A 142 3.27 -16.59 -27.31
C GLU A 142 2.36 -15.79 -28.26
N ARG A 143 1.96 -14.58 -27.83
CA ARG A 143 1.27 -13.53 -28.59
C ARG A 143 1.69 -12.16 -28.04
N PRO A 144 1.77 -11.10 -28.86
CA PRO A 144 1.92 -9.74 -28.33
C PRO A 144 0.75 -9.42 -27.41
N MET A 145 1.06 -8.82 -26.25
CA MET A 145 0.09 -8.44 -25.23
C MET A 145 -0.13 -6.92 -25.29
N ARG A 146 -1.38 -6.47 -25.12
CA ARG A 146 -1.71 -5.04 -24.95
C ARG A 146 -0.96 -4.43 -23.77
N ASP A 147 -0.56 -3.17 -23.91
CA ASP A 147 0.23 -2.40 -22.93
C ASP A 147 1.60 -3.00 -22.59
N VAL A 148 2.10 -3.98 -23.38
CA VAL A 148 3.42 -4.59 -23.21
C VAL A 148 4.30 -4.29 -24.42
N ILE A 149 5.36 -3.53 -24.16
CA ILE A 149 6.32 -3.07 -25.15
C ILE A 149 7.57 -3.95 -25.03
N GLU A 150 7.79 -4.84 -25.99
CA GLU A 150 8.92 -5.76 -26.02
C GLU A 150 10.05 -5.18 -26.88
N MET A 151 11.19 -4.90 -26.26
CA MET A 151 12.38 -4.39 -26.95
C MET A 151 13.43 -5.49 -27.06
N ASN A 152 13.69 -5.95 -28.28
CA ASN A 152 14.73 -6.93 -28.57
C ASN A 152 16.07 -6.21 -28.81
N MET A 153 16.98 -6.32 -27.85
CA MET A 153 18.29 -5.66 -27.86
C MET A 153 19.26 -6.27 -28.88
N ASP A 154 19.10 -7.56 -29.22
CA ASP A 154 19.99 -8.26 -30.17
C ASP A 154 19.59 -7.99 -31.63
N GLN A 155 18.29 -7.81 -31.88
CA GLN A 155 17.73 -7.52 -33.21
C GLN A 155 17.49 -6.02 -33.44
N HIS A 156 17.62 -5.20 -32.39
CA HIS A 156 17.23 -3.78 -32.36
C HIS A 156 15.77 -3.56 -32.81
N ALA A 157 14.90 -4.52 -32.49
CA ALA A 157 13.52 -4.61 -32.96
C ALA A 157 12.54 -4.38 -31.82
N LEU A 158 11.56 -3.51 -32.08
CA LEU A 158 10.47 -3.22 -31.16
C LEU A 158 9.23 -4.03 -31.56
N HIS A 159 8.66 -4.79 -30.62
CA HIS A 159 7.41 -5.51 -30.80
C HIS A 159 6.37 -4.98 -29.82
N MET A 160 5.19 -4.63 -30.35
CA MET A 160 4.04 -4.10 -29.62
C MET A 160 2.76 -4.74 -30.17
N HIS A 161 1.65 -4.61 -29.45
CA HIS A 161 0.34 -5.00 -29.98
C HIS A 161 -0.14 -4.02 -31.07
N ASP A 162 -0.91 -4.50 -32.05
CA ASP A 162 -1.32 -3.71 -33.24
C ASP A 162 -2.07 -2.41 -32.89
N GLU A 163 -2.82 -2.41 -31.80
CA GLU A 163 -3.53 -1.23 -31.30
C GLU A 163 -2.58 -0.20 -30.66
N ASP A 164 -1.57 -0.67 -29.91
CA ASP A 164 -0.58 0.18 -29.24
C ASP A 164 0.36 0.84 -30.28
N LEU A 165 0.56 0.20 -31.44
CA LEU A 165 1.28 0.78 -32.58
C LEU A 165 0.58 2.01 -33.18
N VAL A 166 -0.75 2.13 -33.07
CA VAL A 166 -1.48 3.33 -33.51
C VAL A 166 -1.15 4.51 -32.60
N THR A 167 -1.09 4.24 -31.29
CA THR A 167 -0.80 5.21 -30.22
C THR A 167 0.70 5.49 -30.06
N TYR A 168 1.59 4.82 -30.81
CA TYR A 168 3.05 4.98 -30.78
C TYR A 168 3.54 6.44 -30.74
N HIS A 169 2.86 7.32 -31.49
CA HIS A 169 3.22 8.73 -31.60
C HIS A 169 2.96 9.55 -30.32
N GLU A 170 2.04 9.11 -29.44
CA GLU A 170 1.77 9.76 -28.14
C GLU A 170 2.86 9.47 -27.10
N LEU A 171 3.70 8.46 -27.33
CA LEU A 171 4.81 8.06 -26.46
C LEU A 171 6.12 8.80 -26.78
N LYS A 172 6.13 9.67 -27.82
CA LYS A 172 7.28 10.51 -28.16
C LYS A 172 7.38 11.65 -27.14
N LEU A 173 8.52 11.76 -26.46
CA LEU A 173 8.80 12.84 -25.51
C LEU A 173 8.70 14.22 -26.19
N PRO A 174 8.29 15.29 -25.48
CA PRO A 174 8.39 16.65 -26.00
C PRO A 174 9.85 17.00 -26.31
N GLU A 175 10.06 17.89 -27.30
CA GLU A 175 11.36 18.49 -27.67
C GLU A 175 12.50 17.50 -27.99
N CYS A 176 12.22 16.19 -28.08
CA CYS A 176 13.26 15.19 -28.28
C CYS A 176 13.97 15.27 -29.64
N ASP A 177 13.41 15.96 -30.65
CA ASP A 177 14.11 16.25 -31.91
C ASP A 177 15.26 17.26 -31.71
N GLU A 178 15.16 18.16 -30.72
CA GLU A 178 16.22 19.10 -30.33
C GLU A 178 17.30 18.38 -29.52
N LEU A 179 16.90 17.57 -28.54
CA LEU A 179 17.83 16.71 -27.77
C LEU A 179 18.59 15.72 -28.67
N VAL A 180 17.97 15.18 -29.71
CA VAL A 180 18.67 14.34 -30.71
C VAL A 180 19.73 15.13 -31.48
N HIS A 181 19.50 16.42 -31.77
CA HIS A 181 20.47 17.28 -32.43
C HIS A 181 21.64 17.67 -31.50
N GLU A 182 21.37 17.95 -30.22
CA GLU A 182 22.43 18.20 -29.22
C GLU A 182 23.28 16.95 -28.96
N LEU A 183 22.67 15.76 -28.99
CA LEU A 183 23.36 14.47 -28.87
C LEU A 183 24.02 14.02 -30.18
N GLU A 184 23.72 14.62 -31.34
CA GLU A 184 24.29 14.30 -32.65
C GLU A 184 25.83 14.21 -32.67
N PRO A 185 26.61 15.17 -32.13
CA PRO A 185 28.09 15.07 -32.08
C PRO A 185 28.61 13.86 -31.29
N PHE A 186 27.85 13.40 -30.29
CA PHE A 186 28.19 12.25 -29.46
C PHE A 186 27.63 10.94 -30.01
N SER A 187 26.55 11.01 -30.80
CA SER A 187 25.82 9.86 -31.36
C SER A 187 26.74 8.88 -32.07
N ALA A 188 27.63 9.36 -32.95
CA ALA A 188 28.54 8.52 -33.73
C ALA A 188 29.63 7.80 -32.89
N GLN A 189 29.82 8.15 -31.61
CA GLN A 189 30.80 7.53 -30.72
C GLN A 189 30.16 6.64 -29.64
N LEU A 190 28.97 7.01 -29.15
CA LEU A 190 28.21 6.25 -28.15
C LEU A 190 27.19 5.29 -28.77
N PHE A 191 26.40 5.77 -29.73
CA PHE A 191 25.20 5.13 -30.24
C PHE A 191 25.49 4.47 -31.59
N GLY A 192 25.73 3.16 -31.56
CA GLY A 192 26.15 2.41 -32.76
C GLY A 192 25.93 0.92 -32.61
N LYS A 193 25.63 0.24 -33.73
CA LYS A 193 25.31 -1.20 -33.77
C LYS A 193 26.55 -2.07 -33.64
N HIS A 194 27.19 -2.04 -32.48
CA HIS A 194 28.39 -2.82 -32.18
C HIS A 194 28.01 -4.26 -31.83
N ARG A 195 28.57 -5.23 -32.57
CA ARG A 195 28.15 -6.64 -32.52
C ARG A 195 28.72 -7.46 -31.37
N ASP A 196 29.77 -6.97 -30.71
CA ASP A 196 30.48 -7.70 -29.64
C ASP A 196 30.18 -7.04 -28.28
N PRO A 197 29.40 -7.69 -27.40
CA PRO A 197 28.82 -7.05 -26.21
C PRO A 197 29.68 -7.16 -24.94
N ASP A 198 30.84 -7.83 -25.00
CA ASP A 198 31.52 -8.28 -23.77
C ASP A 198 32.18 -7.16 -22.96
N PHE A 199 32.71 -6.10 -23.60
CA PHE A 199 33.28 -4.93 -22.92
C PHE A 199 33.18 -3.65 -23.78
N PRO A 200 32.84 -2.48 -23.18
CA PRO A 200 32.90 -1.20 -23.88
C PRO A 200 34.34 -0.83 -24.23
N THR A 201 34.52 -0.23 -25.41
CA THR A 201 35.80 0.32 -25.86
C THR A 201 36.16 1.56 -25.03
N VAL A 202 37.45 1.83 -24.81
CA VAL A 202 37.93 3.03 -24.07
C VAL A 202 37.26 4.33 -24.54
N LYS A 203 37.07 4.49 -25.86
CA LYS A 203 36.38 5.67 -26.43
C LYS A 203 34.89 5.75 -26.09
N GLN A 204 34.22 4.60 -25.95
CA GLN A 204 32.81 4.53 -25.56
C GLN A 204 32.66 4.84 -24.07
N ASP A 205 33.59 4.36 -23.23
CA ASP A 205 33.68 4.70 -21.81
C ASP A 205 33.94 6.20 -21.60
N GLU A 206 34.91 6.79 -22.31
CA GLU A 206 35.18 8.24 -22.32
C GLU A 206 33.94 9.04 -22.74
N ALA A 207 33.26 8.64 -23.82
CA ALA A 207 32.08 9.36 -24.31
C ALA A 207 30.85 9.20 -23.37
N CYS A 208 30.64 8.03 -22.75
CA CYS A 208 29.65 7.85 -21.69
C CYS A 208 29.93 8.74 -20.49
N LYS A 209 31.21 8.84 -20.08
CA LYS A 209 31.64 9.68 -18.97
C LYS A 209 31.40 11.17 -19.24
N ILE A 210 31.56 11.63 -20.48
CA ILE A 210 31.23 13.01 -20.86
C ILE A 210 29.73 13.28 -20.70
N ILE A 211 28.85 12.42 -21.24
CA ILE A 211 27.39 12.60 -21.10
C ILE A 211 26.95 12.48 -19.63
N MET A 212 27.45 11.51 -18.89
CA MET A 212 27.15 11.37 -17.46
C MET A 212 27.62 12.57 -16.64
N PHE A 213 28.77 13.15 -16.99
CA PHE A 213 29.27 14.36 -16.33
C PHE A 213 28.44 15.60 -16.68
N ALA A 214 27.95 15.71 -17.93
CA ALA A 214 27.02 16.77 -18.33
C ALA A 214 25.71 16.68 -17.54
N LEU A 215 25.07 15.50 -17.52
CA LEU A 215 23.86 15.25 -16.73
C LEU A 215 24.07 15.58 -15.24
N GLN A 216 25.20 15.15 -14.67
CA GLN A 216 25.50 15.44 -13.26
C GLN A 216 25.78 16.92 -13.00
N ALA A 217 26.33 17.67 -13.97
CA ALA A 217 26.53 19.11 -13.85
C ALA A 217 25.21 19.90 -13.90
N GLU A 218 24.21 19.43 -14.67
CA GLU A 218 22.84 19.97 -14.63
C GLU A 218 22.13 19.63 -13.32
N ASP A 219 22.25 18.39 -12.82
CA ASP A 219 21.69 18.02 -11.51
C ASP A 219 22.30 18.87 -10.37
N ASP A 220 23.63 19.01 -10.35
CA ASP A 220 24.37 19.85 -9.37
C ASP A 220 24.04 21.35 -9.50
N GLN A 221 23.44 21.79 -10.62
CA GLN A 221 22.97 23.17 -10.82
C GLN A 221 21.52 23.31 -10.37
N ASN A 222 20.62 22.40 -10.76
CA ASN A 222 19.23 22.38 -10.32
C ASN A 222 19.11 22.26 -8.78
N GLU A 223 19.93 21.42 -8.13
CA GLU A 223 19.96 21.34 -6.65
C GLU A 223 20.36 22.69 -6.00
N ARG A 224 21.14 23.55 -6.68
CA ARG A 224 21.49 24.89 -6.17
C ARG A 224 20.37 25.88 -6.40
N ASP A 225 19.80 25.88 -7.59
CA ASP A 225 18.73 26.79 -7.97
C ASP A 225 17.46 26.52 -7.11
N GLU A 226 17.19 25.27 -6.72
CA GLU A 226 16.17 24.92 -5.71
C GLU A 226 16.56 25.42 -4.30
N LEU A 227 17.80 25.23 -3.86
CA LEU A 227 18.26 25.67 -2.53
C LEU A 227 18.31 27.19 -2.38
N ASP A 228 18.61 27.93 -3.45
CA ASP A 228 18.60 29.39 -3.46
C ASP A 228 17.15 29.91 -3.51
N ALA A 229 16.22 29.22 -4.20
CA ALA A 229 14.79 29.54 -4.18
C ALA A 229 14.14 29.33 -2.80
N GLU A 230 14.43 28.21 -2.10
CA GLU A 230 13.97 27.99 -0.72
C GLU A 230 14.51 29.06 0.25
N ARG A 231 15.65 29.66 -0.09
CA ARG A 231 16.31 30.70 0.72
C ARG A 231 15.66 32.06 0.53
N ASP A 232 15.38 32.45 -0.71
CA ASP A 232 14.70 33.72 -1.04
C ASP A 232 13.26 33.76 -0.45
N ASP A 233 12.54 32.64 -0.41
CA ASP A 233 11.25 32.54 0.29
C ASP A 233 11.43 32.74 1.81
N SER A 234 12.49 32.19 2.41
CA SER A 234 12.76 32.31 3.85
C SER A 234 13.21 33.71 4.29
N ASP A 235 13.93 34.44 3.43
CA ASP A 235 14.28 35.85 3.68
C ASP A 235 13.08 36.78 3.43
N SER A 236 12.09 36.36 2.63
CA SER A 236 10.84 37.10 2.39
C SER A 236 9.87 37.07 3.59
N GLU A 237 9.81 35.97 4.36
CA GLU A 237 8.96 35.90 5.58
C GLU A 237 9.51 36.70 6.78
N ASN A 238 10.79 37.08 6.77
CA ASN A 238 11.44 37.82 7.87
C ASN A 238 11.48 39.36 7.66
N GLY A 239 10.83 39.85 6.60
CA GLY A 239 10.97 41.23 6.11
C GLY A 239 9.85 42.22 6.46
N GLU A 240 8.97 41.95 7.43
CA GLU A 240 7.79 42.83 7.65
C GLU A 240 7.28 42.95 9.11
N HIS A 241 8.15 43.35 10.06
CA HIS A 241 7.72 44.00 11.31
C HIS A 241 8.78 44.91 11.94
N ASP A 242 8.65 46.21 11.69
CA ASP A 242 8.98 47.42 12.47
C ASP A 242 8.53 48.59 11.54
N ASP A 243 7.72 49.57 11.92
CA ASP A 243 7.97 50.61 12.93
C ASP A 243 6.66 51.23 13.49
N GLU A 244 6.79 51.82 14.70
CA GLU A 244 5.93 52.85 15.35
C GLU A 244 4.47 52.45 15.71
N ASP A 245 3.95 52.73 16.91
CA ASP A 245 4.20 53.92 17.75
C ASP A 245 4.03 53.66 19.27
N ASN A 246 4.74 54.47 20.08
CA ASN A 246 4.69 54.72 21.54
C ASN A 246 3.59 54.03 22.40
N SER A 247 3.87 53.54 23.62
CA SER A 247 4.32 54.39 24.75
C SER A 247 4.58 53.60 26.06
N ASP A 248 5.34 54.25 26.95
CA ASP A 248 5.37 54.12 28.41
C ASP A 248 5.99 52.86 29.05
N ASP A 249 7.32 52.96 29.17
CA ASP A 249 8.13 52.85 30.39
C ASP A 249 8.14 51.56 31.23
N ILE A 250 9.40 51.15 31.43
CA ILE A 250 9.90 50.05 32.25
C ILE A 250 9.99 50.52 33.71
N ASP A 251 9.88 49.60 34.68
CA ASP A 251 10.86 49.43 35.76
C ASP A 251 10.35 48.41 36.82
N GLU A 252 11.07 47.28 36.88
CA GLU A 252 11.79 46.75 38.06
C GLU A 252 11.06 46.60 39.42
N GLU A 253 11.29 45.55 40.23
CA GLU A 253 12.06 44.30 40.11
C GLU A 253 11.64 43.36 41.29
N ALA A 254 12.30 42.20 41.39
CA ALA A 254 12.70 41.56 42.66
C ALA A 254 11.66 40.98 43.68
N TYR A 255 11.59 39.63 43.65
CA TYR A 255 12.01 38.72 44.74
C TYR A 255 11.21 38.52 46.06
N ALA A 256 11.13 37.23 46.43
CA ALA A 256 11.08 36.63 47.79
C ALA A 256 9.82 36.67 48.71
N ASP A 257 9.26 35.47 48.88
CA ASP A 257 9.19 34.67 50.12
C ASP A 257 8.25 35.01 51.32
N ASP A 258 7.36 34.04 51.55
CA ASP A 258 6.95 33.41 52.83
C ASP A 258 6.05 34.12 53.89
N ALA A 259 5.43 33.25 54.69
CA ALA A 259 4.96 33.42 56.07
C ALA A 259 3.66 34.19 56.38
N SER A 260 2.55 33.43 56.34
CA SER A 260 1.79 33.03 57.56
C SER A 260 0.94 34.00 58.41
N GLN A 261 -0.21 33.44 58.84
CA GLN A 261 -0.95 33.66 60.12
C GLN A 261 -1.97 34.82 60.30
N ASN A 262 -3.25 34.40 60.47
CA ASN A 262 -4.15 34.66 61.62
C ASN A 262 -4.66 36.13 61.86
N LEU A 263 -5.86 36.44 62.41
CA LEU A 263 -6.84 35.68 63.22
C LEU A 263 -8.19 36.47 63.42
N LYS A 264 -9.37 35.78 63.48
CA LYS A 264 -10.63 36.17 64.20
C LYS A 264 -11.39 37.46 63.73
N THR A 265 -12.71 37.69 63.94
CA THR A 265 -13.79 36.97 64.67
C THR A 265 -15.24 37.33 64.22
N VAL A 266 -16.08 36.31 63.98
CA VAL A 266 -17.45 36.06 64.52
C VAL A 266 -18.60 37.10 64.44
N LYS A 267 -19.68 36.73 63.72
CA LYS A 267 -21.09 36.49 64.19
C LYS A 267 -21.92 35.91 63.01
N GLN A 268 -22.46 34.67 63.05
CA GLN A 268 -23.82 34.27 63.51
C GLN A 268 -24.95 35.12 62.90
N GLN A 269 -26.01 34.60 62.23
CA GLN A 269 -26.74 33.31 62.21
C GLN A 269 -27.45 33.12 60.83
N SER A 270 -28.15 32.04 60.41
CA SER A 270 -28.34 30.63 60.86
C SER A 270 -29.14 29.80 59.80
N LYS A 271 -28.87 28.49 59.65
CA LYS A 271 -29.82 27.43 59.18
C LYS A 271 -29.33 26.03 59.63
N PRO A 272 -30.19 24.99 59.70
CA PRO A 272 -29.94 23.80 60.52
C PRO A 272 -29.15 22.66 59.87
N LYS A 273 -28.51 21.89 60.76
CA LYS A 273 -27.92 20.55 60.66
C LYS A 273 -28.95 19.47 60.24
N THR A 274 -28.66 18.22 59.84
CA THR A 274 -27.48 17.43 59.40
C THR A 274 -28.02 16.02 59.05
N SER A 275 -27.45 15.31 58.08
CA SER A 275 -27.02 13.89 58.24
C SER A 275 -26.38 13.32 56.97
N LYS A 276 -25.43 12.38 57.15
CA LYS A 276 -24.73 11.68 56.08
C LYS A 276 -25.66 10.68 55.38
N MET A 277 -25.66 10.65 54.05
CA MET A 277 -26.04 9.44 53.29
C MET A 277 -25.06 9.20 52.13
N GLN A 278 -24.18 8.25 52.40
CA GLN A 278 -23.66 7.20 51.51
C GLN A 278 -24.09 7.28 50.03
N HIS A 279 -23.11 7.38 49.12
CA HIS A 279 -23.32 7.16 47.69
C HIS A 279 -23.89 5.75 47.45
N VAL A 280 -25.11 5.69 46.92
CA VAL A 280 -25.70 4.48 46.33
C VAL A 280 -25.70 4.67 44.81
N ALA A 281 -25.20 3.68 44.08
CA ALA A 281 -25.17 3.71 42.63
C ALA A 281 -26.60 3.68 42.05
N PRO A 282 -26.86 4.31 40.89
CA PRO A 282 -28.15 4.18 40.22
C PRO A 282 -28.38 2.71 39.80
N PRO A 283 -29.64 2.21 39.84
CA PRO A 283 -29.95 0.82 39.55
C PRO A 283 -29.69 0.48 38.08
N SER A 284 -29.19 -0.74 37.83
CA SER A 284 -28.90 -1.27 36.50
C SER A 284 -30.17 -1.46 35.65
N PRO A 285 -30.10 -1.25 34.32
CA PRO A 285 -31.26 -1.39 33.42
C PRO A 285 -31.74 -2.85 33.28
N PRO A 286 -33.02 -3.07 32.92
CA PRO A 286 -33.61 -4.40 32.82
C PRO A 286 -33.05 -5.21 31.64
N VAL A 287 -32.78 -6.50 31.87
CA VAL A 287 -32.23 -7.40 30.85
C VAL A 287 -33.37 -7.99 30.01
N ASN A 288 -33.37 -7.78 28.68
CA ASN A 288 -34.42 -8.33 27.84
C ASN A 288 -34.31 -9.86 27.75
N LEU A 289 -35.45 -10.56 27.74
CA LEU A 289 -35.53 -11.99 27.47
C LEU A 289 -34.85 -12.38 26.14
N ARG A 290 -34.98 -11.53 25.11
CA ARG A 290 -34.31 -11.72 23.81
C ARG A 290 -32.80 -11.58 23.92
N ASP A 291 -32.30 -10.74 24.83
CA ASP A 291 -30.86 -10.54 25.05
C ASP A 291 -30.27 -11.74 25.79
N VAL A 292 -30.97 -12.28 26.80
CA VAL A 292 -30.59 -13.54 27.47
C VAL A 292 -30.52 -14.71 26.46
N ILE A 293 -31.57 -14.88 25.65
CA ILE A 293 -31.65 -15.99 24.68
C ILE A 293 -30.57 -15.87 23.61
N SER A 294 -30.38 -14.68 23.04
CA SER A 294 -29.35 -14.43 22.02
C SER A 294 -27.93 -14.53 22.59
N TRP A 295 -27.66 -13.95 23.77
CA TRP A 295 -26.37 -14.06 24.45
C TRP A 295 -26.01 -15.52 24.74
N HIS A 296 -26.91 -16.31 25.31
CA HIS A 296 -26.66 -17.72 25.56
C HIS A 296 -26.45 -18.52 24.26
N ALA A 297 -27.19 -18.20 23.20
CA ALA A 297 -27.00 -18.82 21.88
C ALA A 297 -25.64 -18.45 21.25
N TYR A 298 -25.21 -17.19 21.36
CA TYR A 298 -23.90 -16.74 20.88
C TYR A 298 -22.75 -17.35 21.67
N VAL A 299 -22.80 -17.34 23.01
CA VAL A 299 -21.77 -17.97 23.86
C VAL A 299 -21.68 -19.48 23.59
N SER A 300 -22.82 -20.16 23.42
CA SER A 300 -22.88 -21.57 23.04
C SER A 300 -22.29 -21.84 21.65
N GLY A 301 -22.62 -20.96 20.69
CA GLY A 301 -22.09 -21.01 19.32
C GLY A 301 -20.57 -20.81 19.31
N ILE A 302 -20.05 -19.82 20.05
CA ILE A 302 -18.62 -19.52 20.15
C ILE A 302 -17.89 -20.72 20.76
N LYS A 303 -18.39 -21.30 21.86
CA LYS A 303 -17.77 -22.47 22.49
C LYS A 303 -17.68 -23.67 21.53
N THR A 304 -18.74 -23.92 20.78
CA THR A 304 -18.83 -25.08 19.87
C THR A 304 -18.01 -24.84 18.58
N GLY A 305 -18.07 -23.63 18.03
CA GLY A 305 -17.26 -23.19 16.88
C GLY A 305 -15.77 -23.19 17.19
N ALA A 306 -15.36 -22.71 18.37
CA ALA A 306 -13.96 -22.75 18.81
C ALA A 306 -13.42 -24.18 18.93
N MET A 307 -14.19 -25.10 19.54
CA MET A 307 -13.82 -26.52 19.63
C MET A 307 -13.69 -27.17 18.25
N THR A 308 -14.58 -26.81 17.31
CA THR A 308 -14.52 -27.26 15.91
C THR A 308 -13.30 -26.70 15.18
N GLY A 309 -13.00 -25.40 15.38
CA GLY A 309 -11.84 -24.72 14.81
C GLY A 309 -10.51 -25.29 15.30
N MET A 310 -10.43 -25.68 16.58
CA MET A 310 -9.25 -26.38 17.12
C MET A 310 -9.04 -27.74 16.45
N ALA A 311 -10.11 -28.53 16.25
CA ALA A 311 -10.03 -29.81 15.56
C ALA A 311 -9.64 -29.66 14.07
N ALA A 312 -10.26 -28.72 13.36
CA ALA A 312 -9.93 -28.42 11.97
C ALA A 312 -8.50 -27.88 11.82
N GLY A 313 -8.06 -26.97 12.71
CA GLY A 313 -6.70 -26.45 12.76
C GLY A 313 -5.65 -27.53 13.02
N ALA A 314 -5.92 -28.46 13.95
CA ALA A 314 -5.05 -29.62 14.17
C ALA A 314 -4.96 -30.50 12.90
N GLY A 315 -6.07 -30.74 12.20
CA GLY A 315 -6.09 -31.43 10.92
C GLY A 315 -5.24 -30.75 9.84
N VAL A 316 -5.35 -29.42 9.70
CA VAL A 316 -4.54 -28.61 8.77
C VAL A 316 -3.04 -28.68 9.12
N LEU A 317 -2.68 -28.65 10.40
CA LEU A 317 -1.28 -28.78 10.85
C LEU A 317 -0.70 -30.17 10.54
N VAL A 318 -1.47 -31.23 10.77
CA VAL A 318 -1.08 -32.60 10.42
C VAL A 318 -0.93 -32.74 8.89
N ALA A 319 -1.90 -32.25 8.10
CA ALA A 319 -1.83 -32.27 6.64
C ALA A 319 -0.60 -31.51 6.10
N ASN A 320 -0.29 -30.34 6.66
CA ASN A 320 0.88 -29.53 6.27
C ASN A 320 2.23 -30.18 6.65
N LYS A 321 2.25 -31.07 7.66
CA LYS A 321 3.46 -31.80 8.08
C LYS A 321 3.68 -33.09 7.28
N TYR A 322 2.63 -33.85 6.99
CA TYR A 322 2.75 -35.19 6.38
C TYR A 322 2.52 -35.23 4.86
N TRP A 323 1.82 -34.27 4.26
CA TRP A 323 1.49 -34.30 2.82
C TRP A 323 2.19 -33.18 2.01
N PRO A 324 3.19 -33.51 1.18
CA PRO A 324 3.96 -32.49 0.44
C PRO A 324 3.11 -31.75 -0.60
N ALA A 325 2.11 -32.39 -1.20
CA ALA A 325 1.18 -31.76 -2.15
C ALA A 325 0.28 -30.71 -1.49
N PHE A 326 -0.13 -30.91 -0.23
CA PHE A 326 -0.89 -29.93 0.55
C PHE A 326 -0.04 -28.71 0.90
N ARG A 327 1.27 -28.91 1.10
CA ARG A 327 2.21 -27.82 1.38
C ARG A 327 2.42 -26.90 0.18
N THR A 328 2.53 -27.45 -1.04
CA THR A 328 2.87 -26.71 -2.27
C THR A 328 1.68 -26.15 -3.05
N ARG A 329 0.47 -26.73 -2.94
CA ARG A 329 -0.72 -26.26 -3.67
C ARG A 329 -1.57 -25.21 -2.96
N LEU A 330 -1.35 -24.97 -1.66
CA LEU A 330 -2.16 -24.04 -0.87
C LEU A 330 -1.31 -22.90 -0.29
N ASN A 331 -1.69 -21.67 -0.64
CA ASN A 331 -1.14 -20.45 -0.04
C ASN A 331 -1.58 -20.31 1.43
N VAL A 332 -0.89 -19.45 2.19
CA VAL A 332 -1.13 -19.24 3.63
C VAL A 332 -2.61 -18.95 3.93
N SER A 333 -3.22 -18.07 3.14
CA SER A 333 -4.66 -17.74 3.22
C SER A 333 -5.58 -18.97 3.07
N GLY A 334 -5.26 -19.87 2.13
CA GLY A 334 -6.02 -21.12 1.94
C GLY A 334 -5.90 -22.07 3.12
N LYS A 335 -4.73 -22.13 3.78
CA LYS A 335 -4.51 -22.94 4.99
C LYS A 335 -5.29 -22.39 6.19
N THR A 336 -5.31 -21.07 6.38
CA THR A 336 -6.11 -20.43 7.44
C THR A 336 -7.61 -20.55 7.19
N ALA A 337 -8.06 -20.42 5.94
CA ALA A 337 -9.47 -20.56 5.58
C ALA A 337 -10.01 -21.97 5.91
N LEU A 338 -9.23 -23.01 5.66
CA LEU A 338 -9.62 -24.41 5.89
C LEU A 338 -9.81 -24.73 7.39
N ALA A 339 -9.14 -23.99 8.29
CA ALA A 339 -9.36 -24.07 9.74
C ALA A 339 -10.51 -23.16 10.23
N LEU A 340 -10.67 -21.97 9.64
CA LEU A 340 -11.62 -20.96 10.09
C LEU A 340 -13.06 -21.20 9.59
N MET A 341 -13.23 -21.66 8.35
CA MET A 341 -14.56 -21.87 7.75
C MET A 341 -15.43 -22.88 8.52
N PRO A 342 -14.92 -24.06 8.96
CA PRO A 342 -15.71 -24.98 9.78
C PRO A 342 -16.16 -24.38 11.12
N ALA A 343 -15.31 -23.56 11.75
CA ALA A 343 -15.63 -22.88 13.01
C ALA A 343 -16.78 -21.87 12.83
N MET A 344 -16.71 -21.06 11.77
CA MET A 344 -17.75 -20.08 11.43
C MET A 344 -19.08 -20.75 11.02
N ALA A 345 -19.02 -21.83 10.24
CA ALA A 345 -20.20 -22.59 9.83
C ALA A 345 -20.93 -23.20 11.04
N VAL A 346 -20.20 -23.86 11.95
CA VAL A 346 -20.77 -24.44 13.17
C VAL A 346 -21.29 -23.36 14.12
N PHE A 347 -20.58 -22.23 14.26
CA PHE A 347 -21.09 -21.07 15.01
C PHE A 347 -22.44 -20.59 14.47
N SER A 348 -22.56 -20.41 13.15
CA SER A 348 -23.79 -19.93 12.50
C SER A 348 -24.96 -20.90 12.74
N VAL A 349 -24.78 -22.19 12.43
CA VAL A 349 -25.84 -23.19 12.59
C VAL A 349 -26.26 -23.37 14.04
N VAL A 350 -25.32 -23.42 14.99
CA VAL A 350 -25.64 -23.64 16.42
C VAL A 350 -26.29 -22.40 17.04
N SER A 351 -25.85 -21.19 16.69
CA SER A 351 -26.48 -19.96 17.18
C SER A 351 -27.88 -19.79 16.61
N GLU A 352 -28.07 -19.99 15.31
CA GLU A 352 -29.39 -19.92 14.66
C GLU A 352 -30.37 -20.95 15.21
N GLN A 353 -29.98 -22.24 15.32
CA GLN A 353 -30.85 -23.27 15.88
C GLN A 353 -31.26 -22.98 17.33
N ARG A 354 -30.36 -22.43 18.16
CA ARG A 354 -30.67 -22.08 19.55
C ARG A 354 -31.54 -20.82 19.66
N ILE A 355 -31.33 -19.82 18.80
CA ILE A 355 -32.19 -18.64 18.69
C ILE A 355 -33.60 -19.08 18.26
N LEU A 356 -33.73 -19.93 17.24
CA LEU A 356 -35.02 -20.44 16.75
C LEU A 356 -35.73 -21.32 17.79
N TYR A 357 -35.00 -22.15 18.54
CA TYR A 357 -35.58 -22.95 19.62
C TYR A 357 -36.08 -22.07 20.77
N GLY A 358 -35.28 -21.10 21.22
CA GLY A 358 -35.66 -20.13 22.25
C GLY A 358 -36.79 -19.19 21.81
N ALA A 359 -36.87 -18.84 20.53
CA ALA A 359 -37.97 -18.04 19.97
C ALA A 359 -39.29 -18.83 19.85
N ARG A 360 -39.24 -20.15 19.64
CA ARG A 360 -40.43 -21.01 19.53
C ARG A 360 -40.98 -21.45 20.89
N ASN A 361 -40.12 -21.68 21.88
CA ASN A 361 -40.52 -22.16 23.21
C ASN A 361 -39.67 -21.48 24.32
N PRO A 362 -39.89 -20.19 24.62
CA PRO A 362 -39.04 -19.44 25.54
C PRO A 362 -38.98 -20.05 26.93
N ASP A 363 -40.12 -20.42 27.52
CA ASP A 363 -40.19 -20.93 28.90
C ASP A 363 -39.49 -22.28 29.05
N ARG A 364 -39.61 -23.15 28.04
CA ARG A 364 -38.92 -24.45 28.02
C ARG A 364 -37.41 -24.31 27.80
N TYR A 365 -36.98 -23.27 27.08
CA TYR A 365 -35.57 -22.95 26.89
C TYR A 365 -34.98 -22.33 28.18
N LEU A 366 -35.69 -21.43 28.85
CA LEU A 366 -35.36 -20.92 30.18
C LEU A 366 -35.28 -22.04 31.22
N ALA A 367 -36.24 -22.97 31.25
CA ALA A 367 -36.21 -24.13 32.16
C ALA A 367 -35.06 -25.12 31.87
N SER A 368 -34.42 -25.03 30.71
CA SER A 368 -33.19 -25.78 30.38
C SER A 368 -31.91 -25.02 30.70
N MET A 369 -32.01 -23.73 31.05
CA MET A 369 -30.94 -22.98 31.70
C MET A 369 -31.03 -23.19 33.22
N GLY A 370 -29.89 -23.30 33.89
CA GLY A 370 -29.84 -23.57 35.33
C GLY A 370 -30.43 -22.42 36.17
N PRO A 371 -30.84 -22.69 37.44
CA PRO A 371 -31.58 -21.74 38.27
C PRO A 371 -30.86 -20.39 38.50
N ASN A 372 -29.52 -20.35 38.38
CA ASN A 372 -28.71 -19.13 38.55
C ASN A 372 -28.98 -18.01 37.52
N PHE A 373 -29.87 -18.21 36.54
CA PHE A 373 -30.18 -17.23 35.49
C PHE A 373 -31.60 -16.64 35.55
N MET A 374 -32.44 -17.06 36.50
CA MET A 374 -33.86 -16.66 36.58
C MET A 374 -34.13 -15.35 37.37
N ASP A 375 -33.22 -14.92 38.24
CA ASP A 375 -33.46 -13.84 39.23
C ASP A 375 -33.23 -12.41 38.69
N LEU A 376 -33.63 -12.10 37.45
CA LEU A 376 -33.57 -10.74 36.89
C LEU A 376 -34.91 -10.29 36.28
N ASN A 377 -35.93 -10.27 37.14
CA ASN A 377 -37.14 -9.44 37.14
C ASN A 377 -37.60 -8.78 35.80
N THR A 378 -38.53 -9.47 35.14
CA THR A 378 -39.85 -8.98 34.68
C THR A 378 -40.12 -7.47 34.51
N ASN A 379 -40.70 -7.15 33.33
CA ASN A 379 -41.84 -6.23 33.10
C ASN A 379 -41.59 -4.77 32.64
N LYS A 380 -41.48 -4.56 31.31
CA LYS A 380 -42.45 -3.76 30.52
C LYS A 380 -42.19 -3.93 29.01
N GLN A 381 -43.19 -3.63 28.17
CA GLN A 381 -43.17 -3.86 26.72
C GLN A 381 -43.31 -2.52 25.98
N SER A 382 -42.26 -2.05 25.29
CA SER A 382 -42.22 -0.74 24.61
C SER A 382 -42.76 -0.78 23.16
N SER A 383 -43.57 0.22 22.83
CA SER A 383 -44.32 0.40 21.59
C SER A 383 -43.68 1.37 20.59
N LEU A 384 -42.35 1.48 20.56
CA LEU A 384 -41.61 2.26 19.55
C LEU A 384 -41.90 1.78 18.12
N GLN A 385 -42.09 2.73 17.19
CA GLN A 385 -42.30 2.44 15.78
C GLN A 385 -41.05 1.81 15.15
N MET A 386 -41.24 0.93 14.17
CA MET A 386 -40.16 0.08 13.64
C MET A 386 -39.00 0.88 13.04
N TYR A 387 -39.28 2.01 12.39
CA TYR A 387 -38.26 2.89 11.80
C TYR A 387 -37.35 3.52 12.86
N GLN A 388 -37.92 4.09 13.94
CA GLN A 388 -37.18 4.68 15.06
C GLN A 388 -36.28 3.64 15.75
N ARG A 389 -36.75 2.40 15.90
CA ARG A 389 -35.97 1.29 16.46
C ARG A 389 -34.79 0.89 15.55
N VAL A 390 -34.98 0.91 14.23
CA VAL A 390 -33.90 0.63 13.26
C VAL A 390 -32.87 1.76 13.22
N ALA A 391 -33.31 3.02 13.25
CA ALA A 391 -32.43 4.19 13.33
C ALA A 391 -31.52 4.16 14.57
N ASN A 392 -32.10 3.92 15.75
CA ASN A 392 -31.36 3.76 17.00
C ASN A 392 -30.39 2.56 16.95
N TYR A 393 -30.81 1.40 16.42
CA TYR A 393 -29.94 0.23 16.29
C TYR A 393 -28.77 0.44 15.31
N TRP A 394 -28.97 1.21 14.24
CA TRP A 394 -27.91 1.54 13.30
C TRP A 394 -26.87 2.49 13.92
N TYR A 395 -27.32 3.46 14.71
CA TYR A 395 -26.47 4.34 15.50
C TYR A 395 -25.65 3.58 16.56
N ASP A 396 -26.29 2.69 17.34
CA ASP A 396 -25.63 1.96 18.42
C ASP A 396 -24.58 0.95 17.91
N HIS A 397 -24.76 0.39 16.71
CA HIS A 397 -23.95 -0.72 16.18
C HIS A 397 -23.55 -0.56 14.68
N PRO A 398 -22.82 0.52 14.30
CA PRO A 398 -22.57 0.86 12.90
C PRO A 398 -21.83 -0.26 12.14
N TYR A 399 -20.76 -0.81 12.73
CA TYR A 399 -19.98 -1.89 12.12
C TYR A 399 -20.77 -3.20 11.90
N ARG A 400 -21.77 -3.49 12.75
CA ARG A 400 -22.61 -4.69 12.59
C ARG A 400 -23.61 -4.51 11.46
N VAL A 401 -24.18 -3.31 11.30
CA VAL A 401 -25.09 -3.00 10.18
C VAL A 401 -24.32 -2.93 8.86
N LEU A 402 -23.12 -2.33 8.85
CA LEU A 402 -22.20 -2.36 7.70
C LEU A 402 -21.93 -3.79 7.22
N ALA A 403 -21.63 -4.72 8.14
CA ALA A 403 -21.46 -6.13 7.80
C ALA A 403 -22.77 -6.80 7.32
N MET A 404 -23.90 -6.52 7.99
CA MET A 404 -25.21 -7.11 7.65
C MET A 404 -25.69 -6.69 6.25
N VAL A 405 -25.46 -5.44 5.83
CA VAL A 405 -25.90 -4.91 4.53
C VAL A 405 -24.84 -5.12 3.45
N GLY A 406 -23.57 -4.89 3.77
CA GLY A 406 -22.48 -4.98 2.79
C GLY A 406 -22.23 -6.40 2.27
N VAL A 407 -22.30 -7.43 3.13
CA VAL A 407 -22.02 -8.81 2.71
C VAL A 407 -23.05 -9.35 1.69
N PRO A 408 -24.38 -9.23 1.92
CA PRO A 408 -25.37 -9.59 0.91
C PRO A 408 -25.26 -8.75 -0.36
N LEU A 409 -24.95 -7.46 -0.26
CA LEU A 409 -24.88 -6.57 -1.42
C LEU A 409 -23.69 -6.90 -2.34
N VAL A 410 -22.50 -7.11 -1.78
CA VAL A 410 -21.33 -7.59 -2.56
C VAL A 410 -21.58 -8.99 -3.11
N GLY A 411 -22.23 -9.88 -2.35
CA GLY A 411 -22.66 -11.19 -2.83
C GLY A 411 -23.63 -11.11 -4.01
N GLY A 412 -24.57 -10.16 -3.98
CA GLY A 412 -25.52 -9.89 -5.06
C GLY A 412 -24.86 -9.36 -6.33
N ILE A 413 -23.91 -8.42 -6.19
CA ILE A 413 -23.09 -7.91 -7.31
C ILE A 413 -22.29 -9.05 -7.95
N PHE A 414 -21.66 -9.91 -7.14
CA PHE A 414 -20.94 -11.08 -7.64
C PHE A 414 -21.87 -12.07 -8.35
N ALA A 415 -23.04 -12.38 -7.78
CA ALA A 415 -24.04 -13.25 -8.39
C ALA A 415 -24.50 -12.70 -9.75
N TYR A 416 -24.87 -11.41 -9.81
CA TYR A 416 -25.27 -10.73 -11.04
C TYR A 416 -24.20 -10.79 -12.13
N GLN A 417 -22.94 -10.46 -11.77
CA GLN A 417 -21.82 -10.52 -12.71
C GLN A 417 -21.53 -11.97 -13.18
N SER A 418 -21.70 -12.96 -12.30
CA SER A 418 -21.48 -14.38 -12.62
C SER A 418 -22.55 -14.99 -13.55
N MET A 419 -23.76 -14.42 -13.58
CA MET A 419 -24.83 -14.80 -14.51
C MET A 419 -24.59 -14.29 -15.93
N ASN A 420 -23.70 -13.31 -16.13
CA ASN A 420 -23.47 -12.68 -17.42
C ASN A 420 -22.40 -13.43 -18.24
N THR A 421 -22.84 -14.42 -19.03
CA THR A 421 -21.96 -15.35 -19.79
C THR A 421 -21.20 -14.72 -20.97
N ALA A 422 -21.39 -13.43 -21.24
CA ALA A 422 -20.70 -12.72 -22.32
C ALA A 422 -19.23 -12.33 -21.99
N ILE A 423 -18.82 -12.43 -20.72
CA ILE A 423 -17.54 -11.90 -20.20
C ILE A 423 -16.69 -13.03 -19.59
N GLN A 424 -15.37 -12.98 -19.78
CA GLN A 424 -14.44 -13.99 -19.25
C GLN A 424 -14.43 -13.98 -17.70
N ARG A 425 -14.35 -15.16 -17.06
CA ARG A 425 -14.42 -15.27 -15.58
C ARG A 425 -13.38 -14.43 -14.82
N SER A 426 -12.21 -14.20 -15.39
CA SER A 426 -11.18 -13.30 -14.83
C SER A 426 -11.67 -11.84 -14.76
N GLN A 427 -12.23 -11.34 -15.86
CA GLN A 427 -12.83 -10.00 -15.94
C GLN A 427 -14.06 -9.86 -15.03
N GLN A 428 -14.91 -10.90 -14.93
CA GLN A 428 -16.04 -10.92 -13.99
C GLN A 428 -15.58 -10.72 -12.53
N ILE A 429 -14.49 -11.37 -12.12
CA ILE A 429 -13.91 -11.22 -10.76
C ILE A 429 -13.32 -9.82 -10.56
N MET A 430 -12.64 -9.27 -11.58
CA MET A 430 -12.10 -7.90 -11.53
C MET A 430 -13.23 -6.86 -11.33
N HIS A 431 -14.27 -6.91 -12.15
CA HIS A 431 -15.41 -6.00 -12.05
C HIS A 431 -16.17 -6.18 -10.73
N ALA A 432 -16.45 -7.42 -10.29
CA ALA A 432 -17.13 -7.67 -9.02
C ALA A 432 -16.34 -7.11 -7.81
N ARG A 433 -15.00 -7.15 -7.85
CA ARG A 433 -14.15 -6.53 -6.83
C ARG A 433 -14.26 -5.00 -6.84
N LEU A 434 -14.13 -4.37 -8.02
CA LEU A 434 -14.21 -2.91 -8.17
C LEU A 434 -15.57 -2.38 -7.70
N TYR A 435 -16.68 -2.91 -8.23
CA TYR A 435 -18.02 -2.50 -7.83
C TYR A 435 -18.33 -2.82 -6.37
N GLY A 436 -17.84 -3.96 -5.84
CA GLY A 436 -17.97 -4.29 -4.42
C GLY A 436 -17.25 -3.31 -3.50
N GLN A 437 -16.05 -2.86 -3.87
CA GLN A 437 -15.30 -1.84 -3.13
C GLN A 437 -16.02 -0.48 -3.15
N THR A 438 -16.43 -0.01 -4.33
CA THR A 438 -17.18 1.26 -4.46
C THR A 438 -18.47 1.25 -3.64
N ALA A 439 -19.21 0.13 -3.67
CA ALA A 439 -20.44 0.01 -2.90
C ALA A 439 -20.20 0.00 -1.38
N VAL A 440 -19.16 -0.68 -0.89
CA VAL A 440 -18.79 -0.67 0.54
C VAL A 440 -18.36 0.73 0.99
N VAL A 441 -17.57 1.46 0.20
CA VAL A 441 -17.20 2.85 0.48
C VAL A 441 -18.44 3.75 0.52
N GLY A 442 -19.36 3.60 -0.44
CA GLY A 442 -20.63 4.34 -0.45
C GLY A 442 -21.46 4.13 0.83
N ILE A 443 -21.67 2.87 1.24
CA ILE A 443 -22.42 2.56 2.48
C ILE A 443 -21.68 3.12 3.71
N LEU A 444 -20.34 3.08 3.74
CA LEU A 444 -19.54 3.61 4.84
C LEU A 444 -19.67 5.14 4.95
N LEU A 445 -19.59 5.86 3.83
CA LEU A 445 -19.82 7.32 3.79
C LEU A 445 -21.26 7.69 4.20
N SER A 446 -22.27 6.97 3.70
CA SER A 446 -23.66 7.16 4.15
C SER A 446 -23.84 6.88 5.65
N SER A 447 -23.14 5.89 6.19
CA SER A 447 -23.17 5.57 7.63
C SER A 447 -22.45 6.59 8.49
N MET A 448 -21.39 7.23 7.99
CA MET A 448 -20.73 8.36 8.68
C MET A 448 -21.62 9.61 8.66
N ALA A 449 -22.20 9.95 7.50
CA ALA A 449 -23.11 11.08 7.36
C ALA A 449 -24.35 10.94 8.26
N PHE A 450 -24.94 9.75 8.36
CA PHE A 450 -26.06 9.49 9.28
C PHE A 450 -25.65 9.51 10.75
N ASN A 451 -24.47 9.00 11.10
CA ASN A 451 -23.97 9.04 12.47
C ASN A 451 -23.77 10.50 12.93
N ASP A 452 -23.23 11.36 12.07
CA ASP A 452 -23.10 12.79 12.36
C ASP A 452 -24.47 13.50 12.43
N TYR A 453 -25.40 13.16 11.53
CA TYR A 453 -26.79 13.62 11.60
C TYR A 453 -27.45 13.27 12.95
N MET A 454 -27.38 12.01 13.39
CA MET A 454 -27.93 11.54 14.66
C MET A 454 -27.21 12.15 15.87
N LYS A 455 -25.90 12.40 15.78
CA LYS A 455 -25.14 13.09 16.82
C LYS A 455 -25.62 14.54 17.02
N ASN A 456 -26.05 15.20 15.94
CA ASN A 456 -26.56 16.58 15.99
C ASN A 456 -28.06 16.67 16.36
N HIS A 457 -28.87 15.65 16.06
CA HIS A 457 -30.32 15.63 16.33
C HIS A 457 -30.72 14.85 17.60
N GLY A 458 -29.79 14.08 18.18
CA GLY A 458 -30.04 13.25 19.34
C GLY A 458 -30.73 11.91 19.03
N ARG A 459 -30.89 11.10 20.07
CA ARG A 459 -31.57 9.81 20.00
C ARG A 459 -33.09 10.01 19.97
N PHE A 460 -33.81 9.22 19.19
CA PHE A 460 -35.28 9.15 19.30
C PHE A 460 -35.67 8.50 20.64
N VAL A 461 -36.27 9.29 21.52
CA VAL A 461 -36.84 8.90 22.82
C VAL A 461 -38.38 8.96 22.72
N GLU A 462 -39.09 8.19 23.55
CA GLU A 462 -40.56 8.27 23.66
C GLU A 462 -40.94 9.65 24.22
N GLU A 463 -41.87 10.37 23.58
CA GLU A 463 -42.48 11.56 24.19
C GLU A 463 -43.38 11.09 25.34
N GLU A 464 -43.13 11.61 26.55
CA GLU A 464 -44.08 11.44 27.66
C GLU A 464 -45.29 12.34 27.38
N ASP A 465 -46.42 11.73 27.00
CA ASP A 465 -47.71 12.41 26.92
C ASP A 465 -48.07 12.99 28.30
N ASN A 466 -47.79 14.28 28.49
CA ASN A 466 -48.30 15.08 29.60
C ASN A 466 -49.78 15.40 29.35
N ASP A 467 -50.66 14.46 29.69
CA ASP A 467 -52.08 14.73 29.90
C ASP A 467 -52.48 14.49 31.36
N SER A 468 -53.37 15.36 31.85
CA SER A 468 -53.70 15.58 33.28
C SER A 468 -54.93 14.81 33.78
#